data_AF-A0A2V9Z6B6-F1
#
_entry.id   AF-A0A2V9Z6B6-F1
#
_cell.length_a   1.000
_cell.length_b   1.000
_cell.length_c   1.000
_cell.angle_alpha   90.00
_cell.angle_beta   90.00
_cell.angle_gamma   90.00
#
_symmetry.space_group_name_H-M   'P 1'
#
loop_
_entity.id
_entity.type
_entity.pdbx_description
1 polymer ?
#
loop_
_entity_poly.entity_id
_entity_poly.type
_entity_poly.pdbx_seq_one_letter_code
_entity_poly.pdbx_strand_id
1 'polypeptide(L)'
;MYCRIFLIALLTSVSAWCAAPAACGPASEIQAALQKAAVAAKDPADFDHKIAPFVALRQRYPNDLFVHEGYQDAVNQYGIEGHLRSMTDEYQDLSLKHENDLMYRYLYARSLMGRSTRAAIQSLSEITAANPNFAPSHRTLAEIYGSETFSDARKLKVEQQKLLALCPSSSLLKRPSPLPALSPLLERAEHLLTMNSVNLDAVIDMAFQGLREDEWRLQRIRPFDWYSVDFKRQSQRELQSRYWRLWTLQVRCYRKAGQPQKADDVLASMDQRVNSFRKSNDAFYWGLLTTLATLYAEGKQKEQATQKLQQMEQLLVEHPDAGRAAMLEDLRKHVWSSL
;
A
#
# COMPACT_ATOMS: atom_id res chain seq x y z
N MET A 1 40.61 -1.98 75.36
CA MET A 1 40.32 -0.55 75.09
C MET A 1 41.15 -0.14 73.86
N TYR A 2 40.56 0.65 72.94
CA TYR A 2 41.02 0.99 71.57
C TYR A 2 40.76 -0.14 70.53
N CYS A 3 39.74 -0.15 69.67
CA CYS A 3 39.08 0.87 68.84
C CYS A 3 40.00 1.47 67.76
N ARG A 4 39.86 1.02 66.50
CA ARG A 4 39.84 1.84 65.26
C ARG A 4 39.65 0.96 64.01
N ILE A 5 38.44 0.98 63.44
CA ILE A 5 37.98 1.73 62.25
C ILE A 5 38.37 1.04 60.93
N PHE A 6 37.39 0.34 60.37
CA PHE A 6 37.28 -0.07 58.97
C PHE A 6 37.15 1.17 58.08
N LEU A 7 37.94 1.25 57.01
CA LEU A 7 37.78 2.24 55.93
C LEU A 7 37.45 1.48 54.65
N ILE A 8 36.15 1.39 54.35
CA ILE A 8 35.61 0.87 53.08
C ILE A 8 35.54 2.07 52.14
N ALA A 9 36.41 2.10 51.13
CA ALA A 9 36.34 3.07 50.04
C ALA A 9 35.35 2.57 48.97
N LEU A 10 34.12 3.08 49.01
CA LEU A 10 33.13 2.96 47.95
C LEU A 10 33.49 3.94 46.83
N LEU A 11 34.15 3.44 45.78
CA LEU A 11 34.27 4.12 44.50
C LEU A 11 32.95 3.93 43.74
N THR A 12 32.03 4.88 43.88
CA THR A 12 30.86 4.99 43.01
C THR A 12 31.30 5.57 41.68
N SER A 13 31.53 4.70 40.69
CA SER A 13 31.65 5.07 39.29
C SER A 13 30.28 5.54 38.80
N VAL A 14 30.00 6.84 38.94
CA VAL A 14 28.90 7.47 38.23
C VAL A 14 29.34 7.57 36.77
N SER A 15 29.01 6.56 35.97
CA SER A 15 28.95 6.73 34.52
C SER A 15 27.84 7.75 34.26
N ALA A 16 28.23 9.01 34.17
CA ALA A 16 27.41 10.06 33.57
C ALA A 16 27.15 9.64 32.12
N TRP A 17 26.03 8.95 31.91
CA TRP A 17 25.46 8.75 30.59
C TRP A 17 24.96 10.13 30.18
N CYS A 18 25.86 10.94 29.62
CA CYS A 18 25.49 12.16 28.93
C CYS A 18 24.52 11.74 27.84
N ALA A 19 23.24 12.03 28.02
CA ALA A 19 22.26 11.99 26.96
C ALA A 19 22.84 12.81 25.81
N ALA A 20 23.32 12.12 24.78
CA ALA A 20 23.86 12.77 23.61
C ALA A 20 22.77 13.73 23.10
N PRO A 21 23.12 14.98 22.76
CA PRO A 21 22.15 15.92 22.20
C PRO A 21 21.41 15.20 21.08
N ALA A 22 20.08 15.20 21.14
CA ALA A 22 19.23 14.50 20.19
C ALA A 22 19.63 14.92 18.78
N ALA A 23 20.36 14.05 18.08
CA ALA A 23 20.94 14.40 16.80
C ALA A 23 19.80 14.80 15.85
N CYS A 24 19.99 15.91 15.15
CA CYS A 24 18.99 16.44 14.21
C CYS A 24 18.88 15.66 12.91
N GLY A 25 19.82 14.74 12.69
CA GLY A 25 19.90 13.85 11.55
C GLY A 25 20.93 12.76 11.80
N PRO A 26 20.99 11.75 10.92
CA PRO A 26 21.98 10.68 10.99
C PRO A 26 23.40 11.23 10.83
N ALA A 27 24.38 10.54 11.43
CA ALA A 27 25.78 10.75 11.08
C ALA A 27 25.99 10.53 9.57
N SER A 28 26.99 11.18 8.97
CA SER A 28 27.22 11.13 7.52
C SER A 28 27.38 9.71 6.96
N GLU A 29 28.05 8.82 7.70
CA GLU A 29 28.17 7.39 7.34
C GLU A 29 26.81 6.69 7.33
N ILE A 30 25.99 6.91 8.37
CA ILE A 30 24.64 6.35 8.47
C ILE A 30 23.74 6.91 7.36
N GLN A 31 23.86 8.20 7.06
CA GLN A 31 23.12 8.84 5.97
C GLN A 31 23.45 8.19 4.62
N ALA A 32 24.73 8.00 4.32
CA ALA A 32 25.18 7.35 3.09
C ALA A 32 24.72 5.88 3.03
N ALA A 33 24.76 5.17 4.16
CA ALA A 33 24.30 3.79 4.26
C ALA A 33 22.79 3.65 4.02
N LEU A 34 21.99 4.53 4.63
CA LEU A 34 20.53 4.60 4.43
C LEU A 34 20.18 4.94 2.97
N GLN A 35 20.89 5.87 2.35
CA GLN A 35 20.70 6.19 0.93
C GLN A 35 21.00 4.99 0.03
N LYS A 36 22.09 4.27 0.30
CA LYS A 36 22.45 3.04 -0.43
C LYS A 36 21.38 1.96 -0.28
N ALA A 37 20.86 1.76 0.93
CA ALA A 37 19.76 0.83 1.17
C ALA A 37 18.49 1.23 0.41
N ALA A 38 18.13 2.52 0.42
CA ALA A 38 16.98 3.03 -0.30
C ALA A 38 17.11 2.89 -1.82
N VAL A 39 18.31 3.02 -2.38
CA VAL A 39 18.56 2.77 -3.81
C VAL A 39 18.37 1.29 -4.14
N ALA A 40 18.94 0.38 -3.34
CA ALA A 40 18.78 -1.07 -3.55
C ALA A 40 17.31 -1.52 -3.46
N ALA A 41 16.51 -0.88 -2.60
CA ALA A 41 15.08 -1.21 -2.45
C ALA A 41 14.19 -0.72 -3.63
N LYS A 42 14.72 0.05 -4.58
CA LYS A 42 13.95 0.52 -5.75
C LYS A 42 13.73 -0.57 -6.80
N ASP A 43 14.59 -1.58 -6.85
CA ASP A 43 14.47 -2.64 -7.85
C ASP A 43 13.14 -3.38 -7.69
N PRO A 44 12.51 -3.84 -8.80
CA PRO A 44 11.31 -4.66 -8.73
C PRO A 44 11.63 -5.96 -8.00
N ALA A 45 11.11 -6.11 -6.79
CA ALA A 45 11.35 -7.27 -5.93
C ALA A 45 10.19 -7.38 -4.93
N ASP A 46 10.09 -8.53 -4.26
CA ASP A 46 9.14 -8.70 -3.15
C ASP A 46 9.53 -7.84 -1.94
N PHE A 47 8.66 -7.89 -0.92
CA PHE A 47 8.86 -7.15 0.31
C PHE A 47 10.18 -7.49 1.01
N ASP A 48 10.49 -8.78 1.18
CA ASP A 48 11.65 -9.25 1.94
C ASP A 48 12.96 -8.78 1.31
N HIS A 49 13.05 -8.84 -0.02
CA HIS A 49 14.19 -8.30 -0.76
C HIS A 49 14.34 -6.77 -0.58
N LYS A 50 13.22 -6.04 -0.57
CA LYS A 50 13.23 -4.57 -0.40
C LYS A 50 13.62 -4.15 1.01
N ILE A 51 13.30 -4.94 2.04
CA ILE A 51 13.63 -4.62 3.44
C ILE A 51 14.99 -5.16 3.88
N ALA A 52 15.55 -6.16 3.19
CA ALA A 52 16.80 -6.81 3.59
C ALA A 52 17.98 -5.83 3.80
N PRO A 53 18.20 -4.82 2.94
CA PRO A 53 19.23 -3.82 3.18
C PRO A 53 19.05 -3.05 4.49
N PHE A 54 17.82 -2.74 4.88
CA PHE A 54 17.52 -2.02 6.13
C PHE A 54 17.66 -2.92 7.36
N VAL A 55 17.30 -4.19 7.25
CA VAL A 55 17.55 -5.19 8.30
C VAL A 55 19.05 -5.35 8.55
N ALA A 56 19.85 -5.46 7.48
CA ALA A 56 21.30 -5.53 7.58
C ALA A 56 21.92 -4.29 8.27
N LEU A 57 21.39 -3.09 7.98
CA LEU A 57 21.81 -1.87 8.68
C LEU A 57 21.48 -1.93 10.17
N ARG A 58 20.27 -2.36 10.55
CA ARG A 58 19.88 -2.51 11.97
C ARG A 58 20.76 -3.50 12.71
N GLN A 59 21.15 -4.59 12.08
CA GLN A 59 22.09 -5.55 12.68
C GLN A 59 23.48 -4.94 12.90
N ARG A 60 23.94 -4.10 11.97
CA ARG A 60 25.25 -3.43 12.06
C ARG A 60 25.25 -2.26 13.05
N TYR A 61 24.15 -1.54 13.18
CA TYR A 61 24.01 -0.35 14.02
C TYR A 61 22.75 -0.47 14.93
N PRO A 62 22.74 -1.41 15.88
CA PRO A 62 21.53 -1.75 16.66
C PRO A 62 21.10 -0.67 17.67
N ASN A 63 21.93 0.34 17.91
CA ASN A 63 21.64 1.43 18.84
C ASN A 63 21.51 2.79 18.12
N ASP A 64 21.41 2.80 16.79
CA ASP A 64 21.25 4.03 16.02
C ASP A 64 19.77 4.30 15.70
N LEU A 65 19.23 5.39 16.24
CA LEU A 65 17.84 5.78 16.05
C LEU A 65 17.44 5.87 14.57
N PHE A 66 18.27 6.48 13.73
CA PHE A 66 17.93 6.74 12.33
C PHE A 66 17.94 5.47 11.49
N VAL A 67 18.77 4.49 11.86
CA VAL A 67 18.74 3.16 11.25
C VAL A 67 17.43 2.44 11.56
N HIS A 68 16.95 2.51 12.80
CA HIS A 68 15.65 1.98 13.19
C HIS A 68 14.48 2.70 12.50
N GLU A 69 14.52 4.03 12.43
CA GLU A 69 13.52 4.83 11.71
C GLU A 69 13.49 4.49 10.22
N GLY A 70 14.66 4.36 9.58
CA GLY A 70 14.80 4.00 8.17
C GLY A 70 14.19 2.63 7.86
N TYR A 71 14.41 1.64 8.73
CA TYR A 71 13.71 0.34 8.63
C TYR A 71 12.19 0.49 8.77
N GLN A 72 11.71 1.23 9.78
CA GLN A 72 10.28 1.43 9.95
C GLN A 72 9.65 2.16 8.75
N ASP A 73 10.36 3.12 8.14
CA ASP A 73 9.91 3.80 6.93
C ASP A 73 9.89 2.86 5.72
N ALA A 74 10.88 1.99 5.57
CA ALA A 74 10.90 0.96 4.54
C ALA A 74 9.73 -0.03 4.71
N VAL A 75 9.44 -0.49 5.93
CA VAL A 75 8.27 -1.35 6.20
C VAL A 75 6.97 -0.61 5.88
N ASN A 76 6.84 0.67 6.26
CA ASN A 76 5.67 1.47 5.92
C ASN A 76 5.49 1.69 4.42
N GLN A 77 6.60 1.84 3.69
CA GLN A 77 6.60 2.08 2.25
C GLN A 77 6.35 0.81 1.44
N TYR A 78 6.92 -0.33 1.84
CA TYR A 78 6.91 -1.54 1.04
C TYR A 78 5.97 -2.63 1.58
N GLY A 79 5.63 -2.56 2.86
CA GLY A 79 4.86 -3.56 3.57
C GLY A 79 3.35 -3.41 3.44
N ILE A 80 2.67 -4.52 3.73
CA ILE A 80 1.22 -4.61 3.87
C ILE A 80 0.86 -4.72 5.36
N GLU A 81 -0.42 -4.85 5.68
CA GLU A 81 -0.93 -4.84 7.06
C GLU A 81 -0.21 -5.85 7.98
N GLY A 82 0.04 -7.08 7.51
CA GLY A 82 0.75 -8.10 8.28
C GLY A 82 2.17 -7.68 8.67
N HIS A 83 2.92 -7.06 7.76
CA HIS A 83 4.29 -6.62 8.02
C HIS A 83 4.35 -5.48 9.04
N LEU A 84 3.40 -4.54 8.96
CA LEU A 84 3.33 -3.45 9.93
C LEU A 84 2.98 -3.98 11.32
N ARG A 85 2.02 -4.91 11.41
CA ARG A 85 1.70 -5.56 12.68
C ARG A 85 2.93 -6.24 13.28
N SER A 86 3.64 -7.03 12.48
CA SER A 86 4.87 -7.69 12.93
C SER A 86 5.92 -6.69 13.41
N MET A 87 6.08 -5.57 12.72
CA MET A 87 7.00 -4.50 13.14
C MET A 87 6.53 -3.84 14.45
N THR A 88 5.23 -3.58 14.63
CA THR A 88 4.70 -3.04 15.89
C THR A 88 4.97 -3.98 17.06
N ASP A 89 4.69 -5.28 16.89
CA ASP A 89 4.92 -6.30 17.90
C ASP A 89 6.43 -6.38 18.25
N GLU A 90 7.30 -6.31 17.24
CA GLU A 90 8.77 -6.27 17.43
C GLU A 90 9.22 -5.06 18.27
N TYR A 91 8.72 -3.86 17.96
CA TYR A 91 9.12 -2.66 18.71
C TYR A 91 8.48 -2.56 20.09
N GLN A 92 7.33 -3.18 20.29
CA GLN A 92 6.77 -3.36 21.62
C GLN A 92 7.73 -4.18 22.49
N ASP A 93 8.16 -5.35 22.01
CA ASP A 93 9.12 -6.21 22.72
C ASP A 93 10.44 -5.49 23.00
N LEU A 94 10.97 -4.72 22.05
CA LEU A 94 12.18 -3.92 22.26
C LEU A 94 11.96 -2.85 23.33
N SER A 95 10.82 -2.16 23.34
CA SER A 95 10.53 -1.16 24.37
C SER A 95 10.44 -1.76 25.78
N LEU A 96 9.95 -3.00 25.91
CA LEU A 96 9.91 -3.73 27.18
C LEU A 96 11.28 -4.24 27.62
N LYS A 97 12.15 -4.63 26.68
CA LYS A 97 13.54 -5.03 27.00
C LYS A 97 14.41 -3.84 27.39
N HIS A 98 14.03 -2.64 26.95
CA HIS A 98 14.76 -1.39 27.16
C HIS A 98 13.87 -0.33 27.83
N GLU A 99 13.24 -0.67 28.96
CA GLU A 99 12.18 0.16 29.60
C GLU A 99 12.60 1.61 29.91
N ASN A 100 13.89 1.82 30.18
CA ASN A 100 14.45 3.14 30.51
C ASN A 100 15.10 3.86 29.31
N ASP A 101 15.09 3.23 28.13
CA ASP A 101 15.65 3.82 26.92
C ASP A 101 14.58 4.59 26.15
N LEU A 102 14.75 5.92 26.13
CA LEU A 102 13.85 6.83 25.44
C LEU A 102 13.74 6.53 23.93
N MET A 103 14.81 6.03 23.32
CA MET A 103 14.84 5.68 21.90
C MET A 103 13.82 4.57 21.60
N TYR A 104 13.82 3.48 22.37
CA TYR A 104 12.92 2.35 22.12
C TYR A 104 11.48 2.65 22.48
N ARG A 105 11.24 3.46 23.52
CA ARG A 105 9.90 3.98 23.82
C ARG A 105 9.36 4.82 22.66
N TYR A 106 10.19 5.68 22.09
CA TYR A 106 9.83 6.47 20.90
C TYR A 106 9.58 5.60 19.66
N LEU A 107 10.47 4.65 19.37
CA LEU A 107 10.34 3.76 18.21
C LEU A 107 9.08 2.90 18.29
N TYR A 108 8.70 2.43 19.49
CA TYR A 108 7.41 1.77 19.69
C TYR A 108 6.24 2.73 19.43
N ALA A 109 6.24 3.92 20.02
CA ALA A 109 5.19 4.92 19.78
C ALA A 109 5.04 5.25 18.28
N ARG A 110 6.16 5.39 17.56
CA ARG A 110 6.19 5.60 16.11
C ARG A 110 5.64 4.41 15.33
N SER A 111 5.89 3.19 15.77
CA SER A 111 5.38 1.97 15.11
C SER A 111 3.85 1.81 15.19
N LEU A 112 3.19 2.53 16.10
CA LEU A 112 1.72 2.56 16.21
C LEU A 112 1.04 3.40 15.12
N MET A 113 1.79 4.22 14.38
CA MET A 113 1.25 5.03 13.29
C MET A 113 0.63 4.16 12.18
N GLY A 114 -0.56 4.53 11.72
CA GLY A 114 -1.31 3.85 10.66
C GLY A 114 -2.30 2.78 11.11
N ARG A 115 -2.18 2.27 12.35
CA ARG A 115 -3.18 1.39 12.97
C ARG A 115 -3.78 1.97 14.25
N SER A 116 -2.97 2.68 15.03
CA SER A 116 -3.36 3.24 16.32
C SER A 116 -2.72 4.62 16.48
N THR A 117 -2.83 5.46 15.45
CA THR A 117 -2.17 6.77 15.41
C THR A 117 -2.59 7.66 16.58
N ARG A 118 -3.82 7.51 17.11
CA ARG A 118 -4.22 8.21 18.35
C ARG A 118 -3.39 7.79 19.56
N ALA A 119 -3.08 6.50 19.72
CA ALA A 119 -2.19 6.00 20.77
C ALA A 119 -0.75 6.49 20.54
N ALA A 120 -0.29 6.51 19.28
CA ALA A 120 1.00 7.12 18.92
C ALA A 120 1.07 8.59 19.38
N ILE A 121 0.05 9.41 19.08
CA ILE A 121 -0.04 10.81 19.51
C ILE A 121 0.07 10.92 21.04
N GLN A 122 -0.67 10.10 21.78
CA GLN A 122 -0.64 10.11 23.24
C GLN A 122 0.78 9.79 23.75
N SER A 123 1.36 8.66 23.33
CA SER A 123 2.70 8.24 23.78
C SER A 123 3.79 9.24 23.39
N LEU A 124 3.73 9.83 22.20
CA LEU A 124 4.67 10.86 21.76
C LEU A 124 4.51 12.16 22.56
N SER A 125 3.28 12.53 22.92
CA SER A 125 3.00 13.71 23.76
C SER A 125 3.50 13.53 25.19
N GLU A 126 3.37 12.33 25.75
CA GLU A 126 3.98 11.98 27.05
C GLU A 126 5.50 12.05 26.99
N ILE A 127 6.10 11.57 25.90
CA ILE A 127 7.55 11.67 25.68
C ILE A 127 7.99 13.13 25.65
N THR A 128 7.33 14.02 24.90
CA THR A 128 7.74 15.43 24.80
C THR A 128 7.43 16.22 26.07
N ALA A 129 6.42 15.84 26.85
CA ALA A 129 6.17 16.43 28.15
C ALA A 129 7.31 16.12 29.15
N ALA A 130 7.81 14.87 29.15
CA ALA A 130 8.92 14.46 30.01
C ALA A 130 10.30 14.88 29.46
N ASN A 131 10.45 14.96 28.14
CA ASN A 131 11.70 15.20 27.44
C ASN A 131 11.49 16.26 26.34
N PRO A 132 11.35 17.55 26.69
CA PRO A 132 10.99 18.62 25.75
C PRO A 132 12.05 18.91 24.69
N ASN A 133 13.28 18.40 24.85
CA ASN A 133 14.37 18.57 23.88
C ASN A 133 14.52 17.35 22.96
N PHE A 134 13.61 16.36 23.04
CA PHE A 134 13.67 15.17 22.20
C PHE A 134 13.04 15.44 20.83
N ALA A 135 13.84 16.02 19.94
CA ALA A 135 13.45 16.44 18.60
C ALA A 135 12.70 15.38 17.75
N PRO A 136 13.04 14.07 17.79
CA PRO A 136 12.33 13.05 17.00
C PRO A 136 10.83 12.98 17.29
N SER A 137 10.41 13.16 18.56
CA SER A 137 8.98 13.16 18.90
C SER A 137 8.25 14.41 18.39
N HIS A 138 8.88 15.58 18.46
CA HIS A 138 8.33 16.81 17.86
C HIS A 138 8.16 16.65 16.35
N ARG A 139 9.16 16.07 15.67
CA ARG A 139 9.07 15.74 14.24
C ARG A 139 7.89 14.83 13.95
N THR A 140 7.77 13.70 14.63
CA THR A 140 6.69 12.74 14.35
C THR A 140 5.30 13.29 14.68
N LEU A 141 5.15 14.05 15.76
CA LEU A 141 3.89 14.74 16.06
C LEU A 141 3.53 15.75 14.96
N ALA A 142 4.49 16.54 14.48
CA ALA A 142 4.28 17.46 13.38
C ALA A 142 3.89 16.72 12.08
N GLU A 143 4.54 15.60 11.75
CA GLU A 143 4.15 14.76 10.60
C GLU A 143 2.71 14.23 10.71
N ILE A 144 2.29 13.81 11.91
CA ILE A 144 0.92 13.34 12.16
C ILE A 144 -0.07 14.50 12.03
N TYR A 145 0.17 15.64 12.67
CA TYR A 145 -0.73 16.80 12.61
C TYR A 145 -0.76 17.49 11.24
N GLY A 146 0.22 17.23 10.39
CA GLY A 146 0.24 17.65 8.98
C GLY A 146 -0.46 16.68 8.03
N SER A 147 -0.90 15.52 8.50
CA SER A 147 -1.69 14.57 7.71
C SER A 147 -3.14 15.04 7.53
N GLU A 148 -3.82 14.53 6.51
CA GLU A 148 -5.23 14.87 6.24
C GLU A 148 -6.14 14.45 7.41
N THR A 149 -6.03 13.20 7.86
CA THR A 149 -6.93 12.61 8.86
C THR A 149 -6.73 13.15 10.27
N PHE A 150 -5.51 13.50 10.65
CA PHE A 150 -5.19 14.03 11.99
C PHE A 150 -4.83 15.52 11.95
N SER A 151 -5.30 16.23 10.92
CA SER A 151 -4.96 17.63 10.70
C SER A 151 -5.32 18.49 11.91
N ASP A 152 -4.30 19.17 12.45
CA ASP A 152 -4.46 20.19 13.49
C ASP A 152 -3.41 21.26 13.24
N ALA A 153 -3.79 22.31 12.50
CA ALA A 153 -2.87 23.36 12.07
C ALA A 153 -2.17 24.06 13.25
N ARG A 154 -2.85 24.17 14.40
CA ARG A 154 -2.28 24.78 15.59
C ARG A 154 -1.20 23.89 16.19
N LYS A 155 -1.50 22.61 16.41
CA LYS A 155 -0.52 21.66 16.96
C LYS A 155 0.62 21.40 16.00
N LEU A 156 0.36 21.29 14.71
CA LEU A 156 1.39 21.23 13.67
C LEU A 156 2.37 22.40 13.82
N LYS A 157 1.87 23.64 13.87
CA LYS A 157 2.72 24.82 14.01
C LYS A 157 3.56 24.78 15.28
N VAL A 158 2.97 24.41 16.41
CA VAL A 158 3.68 24.31 17.70
C VAL A 158 4.82 23.28 17.64
N GLU A 159 4.52 22.07 17.16
CA GLU A 159 5.50 20.98 17.12
C GLU A 159 6.59 21.25 16.08
N GLN A 160 6.24 21.86 14.94
CA GLN A 160 7.21 22.30 13.93
C GLN A 160 8.13 23.41 14.45
N GLN A 161 7.60 24.38 15.20
CA GLN A 161 8.43 25.44 15.80
C GLN A 161 9.44 24.87 16.80
N LYS A 162 9.00 23.93 17.66
CA LYS A 162 9.90 23.23 18.59
C LYS A 162 10.96 22.42 17.84
N LEU A 163 10.57 21.69 16.80
CA LEU A 163 11.50 20.95 15.96
C LEU A 163 12.56 21.88 15.35
N LEU A 164 12.17 22.99 14.74
CA LEU A 164 13.10 23.92 14.08
C LEU A 164 13.99 24.66 15.08
N ALA A 165 13.52 24.89 16.31
CA ALA A 165 14.36 25.44 17.38
C ALA A 165 15.46 24.46 17.81
N LEU A 166 15.17 23.17 17.87
CA LEU A 166 16.15 22.12 18.18
C LEU A 166 17.03 21.78 16.96
N CYS A 167 16.44 21.80 15.77
CA CYS A 167 16.99 21.29 14.52
C CYS A 167 16.60 22.16 13.31
N PRO A 168 17.34 23.26 13.06
CA PRO A 168 16.96 24.25 12.05
C PRO A 168 16.89 23.75 10.60
N SER A 169 17.61 22.67 10.28
CA SER A 169 17.67 22.08 8.94
C SER A 169 16.69 20.90 8.74
N SER A 170 15.87 20.58 9.74
CA SER A 170 14.95 19.45 9.64
C SER A 170 13.79 19.72 8.68
N SER A 171 13.37 18.66 7.99
CA SER A 171 12.16 18.63 7.16
C SER A 171 11.16 17.62 7.71
N LEU A 172 9.88 17.81 7.36
CA LEU A 172 8.80 16.90 7.72
C LEU A 172 8.50 15.96 6.55
N LEU A 173 8.28 14.68 6.84
CA LEU A 173 7.76 13.75 5.83
C LEU A 173 6.24 13.88 5.73
N LYS A 174 5.72 13.82 4.49
CA LYS A 174 4.28 13.71 4.26
C LYS A 174 3.81 12.31 4.65
N ARG A 175 2.79 12.24 5.53
CA ARG A 175 2.18 10.98 6.00
C ARG A 175 0.69 10.91 5.60
N PRO A 176 0.20 9.74 5.14
CA PRO A 176 0.99 8.58 4.70
C PRO A 176 1.84 8.95 3.47
N SER A 177 2.85 8.13 3.16
CA SER A 177 3.50 8.21 1.85
C SER A 177 2.45 8.04 0.74
N PRO A 178 2.53 8.80 -0.37
CA PRO A 178 1.60 8.63 -1.48
C PRO A 178 1.55 7.17 -1.94
N LEU A 179 0.35 6.71 -2.29
CA LEU A 179 0.23 5.42 -2.95
C LEU A 179 0.95 5.49 -4.31
N PRO A 180 1.56 4.39 -4.76
CA PRO A 180 1.98 4.26 -6.14
C PRO A 180 0.78 4.55 -7.06
N ALA A 181 1.06 5.12 -8.23
CA ALA A 181 0.05 5.18 -9.27
C ALA A 181 -0.38 3.76 -9.69
N LEU A 182 -1.53 3.65 -10.35
CA LEU A 182 -1.91 2.41 -11.01
C LEU A 182 -0.85 2.00 -12.02
N SER A 183 -0.65 0.70 -12.18
CA SER A 183 0.32 0.19 -13.14
C SER A 183 -0.10 0.54 -14.57
N PRO A 184 0.78 1.13 -15.39
CA PRO A 184 0.48 1.42 -16.81
C PRO A 184 0.59 0.17 -17.70
N LEU A 185 0.95 -0.99 -17.14
CA LEU A 185 1.28 -2.19 -17.91
C LEU A 185 0.05 -2.81 -18.59
N LEU A 186 -1.14 -2.72 -17.99
CA LEU A 186 -2.37 -3.21 -18.61
C LEU A 186 -2.73 -2.39 -19.86
N GLU A 187 -2.71 -1.07 -19.76
CA GLU A 187 -2.94 -0.15 -20.88
C GLU A 187 -1.93 -0.38 -22.00
N ARG A 188 -0.66 -0.58 -21.64
CA ARG A 188 0.41 -0.90 -22.60
C ARG A 188 0.17 -2.24 -23.29
N ALA A 189 -0.27 -3.26 -22.55
CA ALA A 189 -0.59 -4.57 -23.10
C ALA A 189 -1.78 -4.51 -24.08
N GLU A 190 -2.85 -3.78 -23.74
CA GLU A 190 -3.97 -3.53 -24.64
C GLU A 190 -3.53 -2.82 -25.92
N HIS A 191 -2.68 -1.78 -25.81
CA HIS A 191 -2.12 -1.10 -26.97
C HIS A 191 -1.31 -2.05 -27.85
N LEU A 192 -0.44 -2.88 -27.28
CA LEU A 192 0.35 -3.86 -28.03
C LEU A 192 -0.52 -4.90 -28.76
N LEU A 193 -1.64 -5.31 -28.17
CA LEU A 193 -2.60 -6.18 -28.85
C LEU A 193 -3.17 -5.50 -30.11
N THR A 194 -3.56 -4.23 -30.01
CA THR A 194 -4.09 -3.46 -31.17
C THR A 194 -3.08 -3.24 -32.28
N MET A 195 -1.80 -3.10 -31.92
CA MET A 195 -0.68 -2.93 -32.88
C MET A 195 -0.26 -4.24 -33.56
N ASN A 196 -1.05 -5.29 -33.39
CA ASN A 196 -0.77 -6.62 -33.88
C ASN A 196 0.56 -7.24 -33.45
N SER A 197 0.95 -7.06 -32.17
CA SER A 197 2.16 -7.70 -31.61
C SER A 197 2.26 -9.19 -31.92
N VAL A 198 3.47 -9.65 -32.24
CA VAL A 198 3.79 -11.05 -32.59
C VAL A 198 3.93 -11.92 -31.33
N ASN A 199 4.33 -11.34 -30.19
CA ASN A 199 4.50 -12.08 -28.94
C ASN A 199 3.32 -11.84 -27.99
N LEU A 200 2.26 -12.63 -28.16
CA LEU A 200 1.00 -12.49 -27.40
C LEU A 200 1.12 -12.98 -25.95
N ASP A 201 1.98 -13.96 -25.67
CA ASP A 201 2.22 -14.44 -24.31
C ASP A 201 2.87 -13.34 -23.45
N ALA A 202 3.88 -12.65 -24.00
CA ALA A 202 4.51 -11.51 -23.31
C ALA A 202 3.53 -10.35 -23.05
N VAL A 203 2.52 -10.17 -23.92
CA VAL A 203 1.45 -9.17 -23.73
C VAL A 203 0.57 -9.57 -22.53
N ILE A 204 0.20 -10.84 -22.43
CA ILE A 204 -0.57 -11.37 -21.30
C ILE A 204 0.22 -11.25 -19.99
N ASP A 205 1.50 -11.67 -19.98
CA ASP A 205 2.37 -11.62 -18.81
C ASP A 205 2.57 -10.18 -18.29
N MET A 206 2.73 -9.22 -19.20
CA MET A 206 2.82 -7.80 -18.87
C MET A 206 1.55 -7.31 -18.16
N ALA A 207 0.37 -7.68 -18.67
CA ALA A 207 -0.89 -7.29 -18.07
C ALA A 207 -1.10 -7.93 -16.69
N PHE A 208 -0.71 -9.20 -16.51
CA PHE A 208 -0.71 -9.85 -15.19
C PHE A 208 0.24 -9.18 -14.20
N GLN A 209 1.44 -8.81 -14.64
CA GLN A 209 2.37 -8.06 -13.80
C GLN A 209 1.74 -6.74 -13.33
N GLY A 210 1.04 -6.03 -14.23
CA GLY A 210 0.31 -4.81 -13.86
C GLY A 210 -0.76 -5.05 -12.80
N LEU A 211 -1.53 -6.14 -12.90
CA LEU A 211 -2.50 -6.47 -11.85
C LEU A 211 -1.86 -6.82 -10.51
N ARG A 212 -0.74 -7.55 -10.50
CA ARG A 212 -0.02 -7.84 -9.24
C ARG A 212 0.44 -6.57 -8.55
N GLU A 213 0.90 -5.57 -9.32
CA GLU A 213 1.28 -4.26 -8.80
C GLU A 213 0.07 -3.52 -8.22
N ASP A 214 -1.08 -3.58 -8.88
CA ASP A 214 -2.33 -2.95 -8.42
C ASP A 214 -2.95 -3.68 -7.21
N GLU A 215 -2.83 -5.01 -7.12
CA GLU A 215 -3.19 -5.80 -5.94
C GLU A 215 -2.35 -5.40 -4.73
N TRP A 216 -1.03 -5.33 -4.91
CA TRP A 216 -0.13 -4.86 -3.86
C TRP A 216 -0.46 -3.42 -3.45
N ARG A 217 -0.75 -2.54 -4.40
CA ARG A 217 -1.23 -1.17 -4.14
C ARG A 217 -2.50 -1.19 -3.27
N LEU A 218 -3.48 -2.04 -3.59
CA LEU A 218 -4.72 -2.17 -2.82
C LEU A 218 -4.46 -2.65 -1.39
N GLN A 219 -3.53 -3.59 -1.19
CA GLN A 219 -3.16 -4.08 0.15
C GLN A 219 -2.52 -3.01 1.03
N ARG A 220 -1.91 -1.96 0.42
CA ARG A 220 -1.38 -0.79 1.14
C ARG A 220 -2.47 0.20 1.58
N ILE A 221 -3.67 0.11 1.01
CA ILE A 221 -4.82 0.90 1.42
C ILE A 221 -5.40 0.31 2.71
N ARG A 222 -5.08 0.96 3.83
CA ARG A 222 -5.45 0.53 5.18
C ARG A 222 -6.50 1.49 5.75
N PRO A 223 -7.74 1.03 6.01
CA PRO A 223 -8.82 1.91 6.44
C PRO A 223 -8.68 2.48 7.87
N PHE A 224 -7.68 2.05 8.63
CA PHE A 224 -7.66 2.23 10.08
C PHE A 224 -7.19 3.61 10.53
N ASP A 225 -6.46 4.37 9.71
CA ASP A 225 -5.99 5.72 10.09
C ASP A 225 -5.80 6.70 8.92
N TRP A 226 -5.41 6.24 7.73
CA TRP A 226 -5.02 7.14 6.63
C TRP A 226 -5.97 7.18 5.44
N TYR A 227 -6.80 6.15 5.29
CA TYR A 227 -7.73 6.01 4.17
C TYR A 227 -9.12 5.69 4.73
N SER A 228 -10.16 6.14 4.04
CA SER A 228 -11.52 5.74 4.40
C SER A 228 -11.83 4.32 3.91
N VAL A 229 -12.80 3.68 4.57
CA VAL A 229 -13.37 2.40 4.09
C VAL A 229 -13.89 2.54 2.67
N ASP A 230 -14.51 3.69 2.35
CA ASP A 230 -15.06 3.93 1.02
C ASP A 230 -13.98 4.10 -0.05
N PHE A 231 -12.86 4.74 0.27
CA PHE A 231 -11.70 4.81 -0.62
C PHE A 231 -11.14 3.42 -0.93
N LYS A 232 -11.04 2.54 0.07
CA LYS A 232 -10.64 1.13 -0.14
C LYS A 232 -11.65 0.38 -1.01
N ARG A 233 -12.95 0.52 -0.75
CA ARG A 233 -14.01 -0.08 -1.57
C ARG A 233 -13.98 0.42 -3.01
N GLN A 234 -13.72 1.70 -3.23
CA GLN A 234 -13.58 2.28 -4.57
C GLN A 234 -12.36 1.69 -5.29
N SER A 235 -11.20 1.65 -4.62
CA SER A 235 -9.98 1.07 -5.17
C SER A 235 -10.12 -0.43 -5.47
N GLN A 236 -10.86 -1.17 -4.65
CA GLN A 236 -11.18 -2.58 -4.91
C GLN A 236 -12.08 -2.75 -6.13
N ARG A 237 -13.07 -1.87 -6.33
CA ARG A 237 -13.94 -1.88 -7.52
C ARG A 237 -13.15 -1.54 -8.79
N GLU A 238 -12.24 -0.58 -8.69
CA GLU A 238 -11.32 -0.25 -9.78
C GLU A 238 -10.44 -1.45 -10.16
N LEU A 239 -9.84 -2.12 -9.17
CA LEU A 239 -9.06 -3.34 -9.42
C LEU A 239 -9.91 -4.45 -10.06
N GLN A 240 -11.15 -4.66 -9.59
CA GLN A 240 -12.08 -5.61 -10.20
C GLN A 240 -12.35 -5.28 -11.68
N SER A 241 -12.56 -4.01 -12.02
CA SER A 241 -12.71 -3.57 -13.41
C SER A 241 -11.47 -3.91 -14.26
N ARG A 242 -10.27 -3.76 -13.69
CA ARG A 242 -9.01 -4.10 -14.36
C ARG A 242 -8.84 -5.62 -14.58
N TYR A 243 -9.33 -6.48 -13.68
CA TYR A 243 -9.40 -7.92 -13.94
C TYR A 243 -10.25 -8.25 -15.16
N TRP A 244 -11.41 -7.62 -15.31
CA TRP A 244 -12.28 -7.83 -16.47
C TRP A 244 -11.63 -7.40 -17.79
N ARG A 245 -10.86 -6.30 -17.76
CA ARG A 245 -10.03 -5.87 -18.90
C ARG A 245 -8.94 -6.89 -19.23
N LEU A 246 -8.23 -7.42 -18.22
CA LEU A 246 -7.25 -8.49 -18.43
C LEU A 246 -7.87 -9.74 -19.06
N TRP A 247 -9.01 -10.24 -18.56
CA TRP A 247 -9.64 -11.43 -19.14
C TRP A 247 -10.07 -11.19 -20.58
N THR A 248 -10.61 -10.00 -20.88
CA THR A 248 -10.94 -9.58 -22.26
C THR A 248 -9.70 -9.61 -23.15
N LEU A 249 -8.57 -9.08 -22.66
CA LEU A 249 -7.28 -9.12 -23.35
C LEU A 249 -6.83 -10.57 -23.61
N GLN A 250 -6.90 -11.44 -22.60
CA GLN A 250 -6.51 -12.86 -22.72
C GLN A 250 -7.33 -13.61 -23.76
N VAL A 251 -8.66 -13.45 -23.75
CA VAL A 251 -9.56 -14.09 -24.73
C VAL A 251 -9.14 -13.72 -26.16
N ARG A 252 -8.88 -12.43 -26.40
CA ARG A 252 -8.48 -11.93 -27.73
C ARG A 252 -7.08 -12.40 -28.12
N CYS A 253 -6.13 -12.38 -27.19
CA CYS A 253 -4.78 -12.93 -27.40
C CYS A 253 -4.84 -14.42 -27.76
N TYR A 254 -5.56 -15.25 -27.01
CA TYR A 254 -5.67 -16.69 -27.28
C TYR A 254 -6.32 -16.99 -28.62
N ARG A 255 -7.41 -16.30 -28.97
CA ARG A 255 -8.03 -16.44 -30.30
C ARG A 255 -7.07 -16.08 -31.42
N LYS A 256 -6.36 -14.96 -31.27
CA LYS A 256 -5.37 -14.51 -32.25
C LYS A 256 -4.17 -15.45 -32.37
N ALA A 257 -3.80 -16.13 -31.28
CA ALA A 257 -2.78 -17.16 -31.27
C ALA A 257 -3.27 -18.52 -31.81
N GLY A 258 -4.52 -18.63 -32.27
CA GLY A 258 -5.09 -19.90 -32.75
C GLY A 258 -5.38 -20.91 -31.63
N GLN A 259 -5.62 -20.43 -30.40
CA GLN A 259 -5.89 -21.24 -29.21
C GLN A 259 -7.33 -21.05 -28.70
N PRO A 260 -8.36 -21.46 -29.47
CA PRO A 260 -9.76 -21.18 -29.13
C PRO A 260 -10.19 -21.83 -27.81
N GLN A 261 -9.73 -23.05 -27.51
CA GLN A 261 -10.08 -23.72 -26.26
C GLN A 261 -9.69 -22.91 -25.02
N LYS A 262 -8.48 -22.33 -25.00
CA LYS A 262 -8.05 -21.48 -23.87
C LYS A 262 -8.89 -20.21 -23.74
N ALA A 263 -9.32 -19.64 -24.87
CA ALA A 263 -10.22 -18.49 -24.87
C ALA A 263 -11.58 -18.86 -24.25
N ASP A 264 -12.10 -20.05 -24.59
CA ASP A 264 -13.36 -20.56 -24.08
C ASP A 264 -13.28 -20.89 -22.58
N ASP A 265 -12.16 -21.43 -22.12
CA ASP A 265 -11.91 -21.68 -20.69
C ASP A 265 -11.92 -20.36 -19.87
N VAL A 266 -11.33 -19.28 -20.41
CA VAL A 266 -11.39 -17.95 -19.80
C VAL A 266 -12.81 -17.40 -19.80
N LEU A 267 -13.55 -17.54 -20.91
CA LEU A 267 -14.95 -17.09 -21.00
C LEU A 267 -15.86 -17.82 -20.03
N ALA A 268 -15.70 -19.14 -19.87
CA ALA A 268 -16.44 -19.92 -18.88
C ALA A 268 -16.16 -19.42 -17.45
N SER A 269 -14.90 -19.09 -17.15
CA SER A 269 -14.51 -18.52 -15.85
C SER A 269 -15.13 -17.13 -15.62
N MET A 270 -15.13 -16.28 -16.66
CA MET A 270 -15.79 -14.98 -16.64
C MET A 270 -17.30 -15.14 -16.39
N ASP A 271 -17.96 -16.07 -17.07
CA ASP A 271 -19.39 -16.35 -16.90
C ASP A 271 -19.76 -16.85 -15.51
N GLN A 272 -18.96 -17.76 -14.95
CA GLN A 272 -19.16 -18.18 -13.56
C GLN A 272 -19.06 -16.97 -12.62
N ARG A 273 -18.11 -16.07 -12.86
CA ARG A 273 -17.88 -14.89 -12.03
C ARG A 273 -18.98 -13.84 -12.18
N VAL A 274 -19.52 -13.63 -13.38
CA VAL A 274 -20.56 -12.62 -13.64
C VAL A 274 -21.80 -12.86 -12.79
N ASN A 275 -22.18 -14.12 -12.61
CA ASN A 275 -23.35 -14.51 -11.81
C ASN A 275 -23.23 -14.09 -10.34
N SER A 276 -22.01 -13.98 -9.79
CA SER A 276 -21.80 -13.48 -8.42
C SER A 276 -22.13 -11.99 -8.26
N PHE A 277 -22.19 -11.24 -9.37
CA PHE A 277 -22.49 -9.80 -9.38
C PHE A 277 -23.95 -9.48 -9.65
N ARG A 278 -24.82 -10.46 -9.93
CA ARG A 278 -26.24 -10.22 -10.26
C ARG A 278 -26.97 -9.40 -9.19
N LYS A 279 -26.62 -9.60 -7.92
CA LYS A 279 -27.24 -8.89 -6.78
C LYS A 279 -26.59 -7.54 -6.45
N SER A 280 -25.53 -7.16 -7.17
CA SER A 280 -24.73 -5.98 -6.86
C SER A 280 -24.72 -5.00 -8.03
N ASN A 281 -25.16 -3.76 -7.79
CA ASN A 281 -25.00 -2.60 -8.68
C ASN A 281 -25.28 -2.86 -10.18
N ASP A 282 -26.52 -2.60 -10.59
CA ASP A 282 -27.04 -2.87 -11.94
C ASP A 282 -26.14 -2.33 -13.06
N ALA A 283 -25.47 -1.19 -12.85
CA ALA A 283 -24.60 -0.59 -13.86
C ALA A 283 -23.33 -1.40 -14.13
N PHE A 284 -22.70 -1.91 -13.08
CA PHE A 284 -21.49 -2.72 -13.24
C PHE A 284 -21.84 -4.07 -13.88
N TYR A 285 -22.88 -4.75 -13.35
CA TYR A 285 -23.34 -6.03 -13.89
C TYR A 285 -23.72 -5.93 -15.38
N TRP A 286 -24.41 -4.87 -15.79
CA TRP A 286 -24.71 -4.58 -17.20
C TRP A 286 -23.45 -4.49 -18.09
N GLY A 287 -22.42 -3.78 -17.62
CA GLY A 287 -21.16 -3.67 -18.34
C GLY A 287 -20.45 -5.01 -18.53
N LEU A 288 -20.54 -5.90 -17.53
CA LEU A 288 -19.96 -7.25 -17.62
C LEU A 288 -20.71 -8.11 -18.65
N LEU A 289 -22.05 -8.07 -18.65
CA LEU A 289 -22.86 -8.78 -19.64
C LEU A 289 -22.61 -8.28 -21.06
N THR A 290 -22.47 -6.96 -21.23
CA THR A 290 -22.09 -6.34 -22.51
C THR A 290 -20.76 -6.89 -23.00
N THR A 291 -19.74 -6.92 -22.14
CA THR A 291 -18.41 -7.44 -22.46
C THR A 291 -18.47 -8.91 -22.89
N LEU A 292 -19.18 -9.75 -22.14
CA LEU A 292 -19.34 -11.17 -22.46
C LEU A 292 -20.10 -11.38 -23.79
N ALA A 293 -21.19 -10.66 -24.03
CA ALA A 293 -21.94 -10.75 -25.28
C ALA A 293 -21.05 -10.41 -26.49
N THR A 294 -20.25 -9.34 -26.40
CA THR A 294 -19.29 -8.95 -27.44
C THR A 294 -18.23 -10.03 -27.65
N LEU A 295 -17.61 -10.53 -26.58
CA LEU A 295 -16.59 -11.58 -26.69
C LEU A 295 -17.17 -12.88 -27.26
N TYR A 296 -18.38 -13.29 -26.89
CA TYR A 296 -19.01 -14.47 -27.49
C TYR A 296 -19.28 -14.27 -28.99
N ALA A 297 -19.77 -13.09 -29.39
CA ALA A 297 -19.98 -12.77 -30.80
C ALA A 297 -18.66 -12.77 -31.61
N GLU A 298 -17.59 -12.16 -31.10
CA GLU A 298 -16.25 -12.19 -31.70
C GLU A 298 -15.74 -13.63 -31.94
N GLY A 299 -16.15 -14.58 -31.09
CA GLY A 299 -15.80 -16.00 -31.19
C GLY A 299 -16.78 -16.85 -31.98
N LYS A 300 -17.78 -16.25 -32.64
CA LYS A 300 -18.88 -16.92 -33.35
C LYS A 300 -19.73 -17.85 -32.46
N GLN A 301 -19.80 -17.58 -31.16
CA GLN A 301 -20.57 -18.34 -30.17
C GLN A 301 -21.98 -17.73 -30.02
N LYS A 302 -22.81 -17.91 -31.06
CA LYS A 302 -24.13 -17.26 -31.21
C LYS A 302 -25.07 -17.50 -30.03
N GLU A 303 -25.14 -18.73 -29.57
CA GLU A 303 -26.08 -19.14 -28.51
C GLU A 303 -25.75 -18.43 -27.20
N GLN A 304 -24.48 -18.45 -26.79
CA GLN A 304 -23.97 -17.81 -25.59
C GLN A 304 -24.14 -16.28 -25.66
N ALA A 305 -23.83 -15.66 -26.81
CA ALA A 305 -24.06 -14.22 -26.99
C ALA A 305 -25.55 -13.86 -26.84
N THR A 306 -26.44 -14.65 -27.44
CA THR A 306 -27.90 -14.46 -27.36
C THR A 306 -28.39 -14.61 -25.92
N GLN A 307 -27.85 -15.59 -25.18
CA GLN A 307 -28.17 -15.78 -23.77
C GLN A 307 -27.83 -14.54 -22.92
N LYS A 308 -26.69 -13.88 -23.18
CA LYS A 308 -26.33 -12.64 -22.45
C LYS A 308 -27.25 -11.48 -22.78
N LEU A 309 -27.65 -11.35 -24.05
CA LEU A 309 -28.64 -10.34 -24.46
C LEU A 309 -29.99 -10.55 -23.76
N GLN A 310 -30.46 -11.79 -23.65
CA GLN A 310 -31.68 -12.13 -22.90
C GLN A 310 -31.56 -11.79 -21.40
N GLN A 311 -30.39 -12.02 -20.79
CA GLN A 311 -30.14 -11.62 -19.41
C GLN A 311 -30.21 -10.09 -19.25
N MET A 312 -29.69 -9.33 -20.23
CA MET A 312 -29.79 -7.87 -20.25
C MET A 312 -31.25 -7.40 -20.43
N GLU A 313 -32.04 -8.06 -21.27
CA GLU A 313 -33.48 -7.78 -21.41
C GLU A 313 -34.22 -7.98 -20.09
N GLN A 314 -33.96 -9.09 -19.40
CA GLN A 314 -34.54 -9.35 -18.08
C GLN A 314 -34.18 -8.24 -17.09
N LEU A 315 -32.93 -7.78 -17.08
CA LEU A 315 -32.52 -6.66 -16.23
C LEU A 315 -33.26 -5.36 -16.55
N LEU A 316 -33.56 -5.08 -17.83
CA LEU A 316 -34.36 -3.90 -18.21
C LEU A 316 -35.82 -4.01 -17.79
N VAL A 317 -36.38 -5.21 -17.76
CA VAL A 317 -37.72 -5.44 -17.21
C VAL A 317 -37.74 -5.18 -15.71
N GLU A 318 -36.71 -5.66 -15.00
CA GLU A 318 -36.56 -5.46 -13.55
C GLU A 318 -36.23 -3.99 -13.20
N HIS A 319 -35.42 -3.33 -14.05
CA HIS A 319 -34.90 -1.99 -13.84
C HIS A 319 -34.91 -1.18 -15.16
N PRO A 320 -36.05 -0.57 -15.53
CA PRO A 320 -36.19 0.16 -16.79
C PRO A 320 -35.23 1.35 -16.91
N ASP A 321 -34.43 1.37 -17.99
CA ASP A 321 -33.51 2.45 -18.33
C ASP A 321 -33.45 2.62 -19.86
N ALA A 322 -33.88 3.79 -20.35
CA ALA A 322 -33.99 4.05 -21.79
C ALA A 322 -32.62 4.09 -22.50
N GLY A 323 -31.57 4.52 -21.81
CA GLY A 323 -30.21 4.54 -22.37
C GLY A 323 -29.67 3.13 -22.58
N ARG A 324 -29.85 2.26 -21.58
CA ARG A 324 -29.50 0.84 -21.66
C ARG A 324 -30.33 0.10 -22.69
N ALA A 325 -31.62 0.43 -22.84
CA ALA A 325 -32.46 -0.14 -23.90
C ALA A 325 -31.89 0.20 -25.29
N ALA A 326 -31.52 1.45 -25.55
CA ALA A 326 -30.88 1.84 -26.80
C ALA A 326 -29.53 1.13 -27.03
N MET A 327 -28.69 1.05 -26.00
CA MET A 327 -27.41 0.32 -26.06
C MET A 327 -27.60 -1.17 -26.37
N LEU A 328 -28.63 -1.80 -25.82
CA LEU A 328 -28.94 -3.20 -26.07
C LEU A 328 -29.33 -3.45 -27.53
N GLU A 329 -30.14 -2.57 -28.13
CA GLU A 329 -30.49 -2.67 -29.55
C GLU A 329 -29.27 -2.55 -30.46
N ASP A 330 -28.36 -1.62 -30.15
CA ASP A 330 -27.12 -1.48 -30.92
C ASP A 330 -26.20 -2.69 -30.76
N LEU A 331 -26.11 -3.23 -29.55
CA LEU A 331 -25.36 -4.45 -29.29
C LEU A 331 -25.95 -5.66 -30.04
N ARG A 332 -27.28 -5.81 -30.11
CA ARG A 332 -27.92 -6.88 -30.90
C ARG A 332 -27.52 -6.82 -32.37
N LYS A 333 -27.56 -5.63 -32.98
CA LYS A 333 -27.14 -5.43 -34.37
C LYS A 333 -25.70 -5.88 -34.57
N HIS A 334 -24.81 -5.49 -33.66
CA HIS A 334 -23.40 -5.85 -33.72
C HIS A 334 -23.15 -7.35 -33.54
N VAL A 335 -23.83 -7.99 -32.58
CA VAL A 335 -23.75 -9.43 -32.34
C VAL A 335 -24.22 -10.20 -33.57
N TRP A 336 -25.32 -9.79 -34.20
CA TRP A 336 -25.85 -10.45 -35.39
C TRP A 336 -25.05 -10.21 -36.66
N SER A 337 -24.37 -9.07 -36.81
CA SER A 337 -23.50 -8.80 -37.96
C SER A 337 -22.16 -9.53 -37.90
N SER A 338 -21.74 -9.97 -36.71
CA SER A 338 -20.45 -10.64 -36.49
C SER A 338 -20.52 -12.17 -36.65
N LEU A 339 -21.73 -12.69 -36.83
CA LEU A 339 -22.06 -14.10 -37.03
C LEU A 339 -22.22 -14.37 -38.52
#